data_AF-A0A382BJZ4-F1
#
_entry.id   AF-A0A382BJZ4-F1
#
_cell.length_a   1.000
_cell.length_b   1.000
_cell.length_c   1.000
_cell.angle_alpha   90.00
_cell.angle_beta   90.00
_cell.angle_gamma   90.00
#
_symmetry.space_group_name_H-M   'P 1'
#
loop_
_entity.id
_entity.type
_entity.pdbx_description
1 polymer ?
#
loop_
_entity_poly.entity_id
_entity_poly.type
_entity_poly.pdbx_seq_one_letter_code
_entity_poly.pdbx_strand_id
1 'polypeptide(L)' 'MAAGWLRHLSSDQIPVYSAGSTPGAEVNPVVVEAMAEVGIDISGAEPQHWT' A
#
# COMPACT_ATOMS: atom_id res chain seq x y z
N MET A 1 1.77 -0.82 -3.52
CA MET A 1 3.19 -0.48 -3.77
C MET A 1 3.53 0.96 -3.37
N ALA A 2 3.11 1.99 -4.14
CA ALA A 2 3.59 3.37 -3.95
C ALA A 2 3.41 3.91 -2.51
N ALA A 3 2.22 3.74 -1.91
CA ALA A 3 1.98 4.17 -0.53
C ALA A 3 2.83 3.42 0.50
N GLY A 4 3.10 2.13 0.28
CA GLY A 4 3.99 1.34 1.14
C GLY A 4 5.43 1.87 1.11
N TRP A 5 5.95 2.17 -0.10
CA TRP A 5 7.25 2.81 -0.25
C TRP A 5 7.31 4.17 0.44
N LEU A 6 6.31 5.02 0.25
CA LEU A 6 6.33 6.36 0.83
C LEU A 6 6.30 6.33 2.36
N ARG A 7 5.51 5.43 2.97
CA ARG A 7 5.51 5.22 4.43
C ARG A 7 6.87 4.75 4.93
N HIS A 8 7.42 3.73 4.28
CA HIS A 8 8.74 3.20 4.61
C HIS A 8 9.85 4.27 4.53
N LEU A 9 9.92 5.01 3.42
CA LEU A 9 10.94 6.03 3.19
C LEU A 9 10.77 7.27 4.07
N SER A 10 9.53 7.59 4.46
CA SER A 10 9.26 8.72 5.36
C SER A 10 9.40 8.38 6.84
N SER A 11 9.60 7.10 7.19
CA SER A 11 9.55 6.62 8.58
C SER A 11 8.25 7.06 9.28
N ASP A 12 7.14 6.99 8.54
CA ASP A 12 5.79 7.41 8.99
C ASP A 12 5.67 8.86 9.50
N GLN A 13 6.60 9.74 9.15
CA GLN A 13 6.59 11.15 9.59
C GLN A 13 5.56 12.01 8.85
N ILE A 14 4.98 11.51 7.75
CA ILE A 14 3.95 12.21 7.00
C ILE A 14 2.73 11.30 6.80
N PRO A 15 1.51 11.85 6.79
CA PRO A 15 0.33 11.08 6.44
C PRO A 15 0.39 10.70 4.96
N VAL A 16 0.19 9.42 4.68
CA VAL A 16 0.16 8.86 3.32
C VAL A 16 -1.21 8.28 3.05
N TYR A 17 -1.85 8.76 1.98
CA TYR A 17 -3.15 8.29 1.53
C TYR A 17 -3.03 7.63 0.14
N SER A 18 -3.83 6.59 -0.10
CA SER A 18 -3.97 5.96 -1.41
C SER A 18 -5.40 5.56 -1.67
N ALA A 19 -5.86 5.69 -2.91
CA ALA A 19 -7.16 5.24 -3.36
C ALA A 19 -7.13 4.89 -4.84
N GLY A 20 -8.22 4.28 -5.33
CA GLY A 20 -8.46 4.03 -6.75
C GLY A 20 -9.83 4.53 -7.20
N SER A 21 -9.98 4.85 -8.49
CA SER A 21 -11.29 5.16 -9.09
C SER A 21 -12.19 3.93 -9.15
N THR A 22 -11.59 2.76 -9.33
CA THR A 22 -12.25 1.45 -9.28
C THR A 22 -11.42 0.52 -8.39
N PRO A 23 -11.59 0.58 -7.06
CA PRO A 23 -10.87 -0.27 -6.12
C PRO A 23 -11.15 -1.75 -6.39
N GLY A 24 -10.11 -2.58 -6.31
CA GLY A 24 -10.28 -4.03 -6.29
C GLY A 24 -10.91 -4.50 -4.96
N ALA A 25 -11.29 -5.77 -4.88
CA ALA A 25 -11.80 -6.36 -3.64
C ALA A 25 -10.71 -6.51 -2.57
N GLU A 26 -9.46 -6.72 -3.00
CA GLU A 26 -8.31 -6.95 -2.13
C GLU A 26 -7.02 -6.43 -2.78
N VAL A 27 -5.95 -6.36 -1.99
CA VAL A 27 -4.61 -6.08 -2.52
C VAL A 27 -4.13 -7.29 -3.31
N ASN A 28 -3.53 -7.06 -4.48
CA ASN A 28 -2.97 -8.14 -5.29
C ASN A 28 -1.91 -8.93 -4.50
N PRO A 29 -2.07 -10.26 -4.32
CA PRO A 29 -1.14 -11.09 -3.56
C PRO A 29 0.31 -11.05 -4.09
N VAL A 30 0.50 -10.99 -5.41
CA VAL A 30 1.82 -10.87 -6.03
C VAL A 30 2.52 -9.58 -5.60
N VAL A 31 1.75 -8.52 -5.39
CA VAL A 31 2.27 -7.22 -4.93
C VAL A 31 2.62 -7.26 -3.45
N VAL A 32 1.88 -8.02 -2.63
CA VAL A 32 2.23 -8.25 -1.22
C VAL A 32 3.55 -9.00 -1.13
N GLU A 33 3.69 -10.11 -1.88
CA GLU A 33 4.91 -10.90 -1.93
C GLU A 33 6.12 -10.06 -2.37
N ALA A 34 6.00 -9.33 -3.47
CA ALA A 34 7.09 -8.50 -3.99
C ALA A 34 7.53 -7.38 -3.02
N MET A 35 6.60 -6.78 -2.27
CA MET A 35 6.95 -5.77 -1.28
C MET A 35 7.56 -6.41 -0.01
N ALA A 36 7.14 -7.62 0.35
CA ALA A 36 7.72 -8.37 1.47
C ALA A 36 9.18 -8.77 1.22
N GLU A 37 9.57 -9.04 -0.04
CA GLU A 37 10.97 -9.32 -0.42
C GLU A 37 11.95 -8.21 0.01
N VAL A 38 11.47 -6.95 0.06
CA VAL A 38 12.25 -5.78 0.49
C VAL A 38 11.91 -5.32 1.90
N GLY A 39 11.19 -6.13 2.67
CA GLY A 39 10.85 -5.85 4.07
C GLY A 39 9.73 -4.83 4.28
N ILE A 40 8.89 -4.58 3.27
CA ILE A 40 7.74 -3.68 3.37
C ILE A 40 6.45 -4.50 3.38
N ASP A 41 5.82 -4.63 4.54
CA ASP A 41 4.52 -5.29 4.66
C ASP A 41 3.37 -4.35 4.24
N ILE A 42 2.57 -4.79 3.29
CA ILE A 42 1.36 -4.11 2.83
C ILE A 42 0.13 -5.02 2.87
N SER A 43 0.20 -6.17 3.54
CA SER A 43 -0.87 -7.17 3.62
C SER A 43 -2.15 -6.64 4.28
N GLY A 44 -2.02 -5.70 5.22
CA GLY A 44 -3.13 -5.03 5.88
C GLY A 44 -3.69 -3.81 5.13
N ALA A 45 -3.24 -3.51 3.92
CA ALA A 45 -3.78 -2.39 3.15
C ALA A 45 -5.14 -2.76 2.52
N GLU A 46 -6.08 -1.82 2.52
CA GLU A 46 -7.41 -2.00 1.92
C GLU A 46 -7.56 -1.09 0.69
N PRO A 47 -7.96 -1.64 -0.48
CA PRO A 47 -8.36 -0.82 -1.61
C PRO A 47 -9.59 0.02 -1.24
N GLN A 48 -9.51 1.33 -1.48
CA GLN A 48 -10.58 2.27 -1.13
C GLN A 48 -10.82 3.28 -2.25
N HIS A 49 -12.04 3.80 -2.30
CA HIS A 49 -12.36 4.99 -3.09
C HIS A 49 -11.81 6.24 -2.40
N TRP A 50 -11.55 7.28 -3.18
CA TRP A 50 -11.24 8.58 -2.60
C TRP A 50 -12.55 9.26 -2.18
N THR A 51 -12.69 9.54 -0.89
CA THR A 51 -13.84 10.21 -0.28
C THR A 51 -13.37 11.34 0.61
#